data_AF-A0AAD2UG65-F1
#
_entry.id   AF-A0AAD2UG65-F1
#
_cell.length_a   1.000
_cell.length_b   1.000
_cell.length_c   1.000
_cell.angle_alpha   90.00
_cell.angle_beta   90.00
_cell.angle_gamma   90.00
#
_symmetry.space_group_name_H-M   'P 1'
#
loop_
_entity.id
_entity.type
_entity.pdbx_description
1 polymer ?
#
loop_
_entity_poly.entity_id
_entity_poly.type
_entity_poly.pdbx_seq_one_letter_code
_entity_poly.pdbx_strand_id
1 'polypeptide(L)'
;MIRIAALLSILLTTSANSECWIVTNLHGYGAMNGDRYEFTKDSTEDSVFNVTINGDKSSVYESVSGVYPEMKYTALSSNTMVGEYQSGGGITVETWSITTDKKALYSKVMNIPGMQQLTSTKSFVGDVVGTCNQ
;
A
#
# COMPACT_ATOMS: atom_id res chain seq x y z
N MET A 1 -29.91 -13.00 53.02
CA MET A 1 -28.92 -12.06 52.47
C MET A 1 -28.18 -12.74 51.34
N ILE A 2 -28.57 -12.50 50.09
CA ILE A 2 -27.94 -13.11 48.91
C ILE A 2 -26.99 -12.06 48.33
N ARG A 3 -25.68 -12.31 48.42
CA ARG A 3 -24.66 -11.47 47.79
C ARG A 3 -24.58 -11.83 46.31
N ILE A 4 -25.12 -10.98 45.44
CA ILE A 4 -24.96 -11.08 44.00
C ILE A 4 -23.54 -10.58 43.68
N ALA A 5 -22.63 -11.51 43.41
CA ALA A 5 -21.31 -11.20 42.86
C ALA A 5 -21.48 -10.84 41.37
N ALA A 6 -21.36 -9.56 41.05
CA ALA A 6 -21.34 -9.10 39.66
C ALA A 6 -19.98 -9.48 39.04
N LEU A 7 -19.97 -10.53 38.22
CA LEU A 7 -18.87 -10.81 37.29
C LEU A 7 -18.85 -9.71 36.23
N LEU A 8 -17.88 -8.80 36.33
CA LEU A 8 -17.61 -7.78 35.33
C LEU A 8 -16.82 -8.41 34.18
N SER A 9 -17.53 -8.93 33.18
CA SER A 9 -16.95 -9.41 31.93
C SER A 9 -16.41 -8.21 31.14
N ILE A 10 -15.09 -7.97 31.24
CA ILE A 10 -14.39 -7.02 30.39
C ILE A 10 -14.44 -7.59 28.96
N LEU A 11 -15.40 -7.13 28.16
CA LEU A 11 -15.36 -7.27 26.71
C LEU A 11 -14.16 -6.48 26.22
N LEU A 12 -13.03 -7.16 26.08
CA LEU A 12 -11.93 -6.70 25.24
C LEU A 12 -12.48 -6.66 23.82
N THR A 13 -13.00 -5.50 23.41
CA THR A 13 -13.22 -5.19 22.02
C THR A 13 -11.84 -5.19 21.38
N THR A 14 -11.43 -6.35 20.88
CA THR A 14 -10.40 -6.38 19.84
C THR A 14 -11.05 -5.67 18.67
N SER A 15 -10.76 -4.39 18.51
CA SER A 15 -10.96 -3.75 17.23
C SER A 15 -10.12 -4.58 16.27
N ALA A 16 -10.79 -5.39 15.45
CA ALA A 16 -10.24 -5.91 14.23
C ALA A 16 -9.94 -4.67 13.37
N ASN A 17 -8.84 -3.98 13.68
CA ASN A 17 -8.36 -2.87 12.91
C ASN A 17 -7.87 -3.51 11.61
N SER A 18 -8.75 -3.54 10.60
CA SER A 18 -8.24 -3.38 9.24
C SER A 18 -7.48 -2.07 9.26
N GLU A 19 -6.16 -2.13 9.34
CA GLU A 19 -5.34 -0.94 9.32
C GLU A 19 -5.38 -0.44 7.87
N CYS A 20 -6.23 0.55 7.64
CA CYS A 20 -6.39 1.22 6.35
C CYS A 20 -5.88 2.65 6.52
N TRP A 21 -4.93 3.02 5.68
CA TRP A 21 -4.25 4.32 5.72
C TRP A 21 -4.53 5.11 4.46
N ILE A 22 -4.67 6.42 4.62
CA ILE A 22 -4.75 7.37 3.51
C ILE A 22 -3.34 7.91 3.28
N VAL A 23 -2.77 7.60 2.12
CA VAL A 23 -1.42 7.99 1.71
C VAL A 23 -1.50 9.01 0.58
N THR A 24 -0.71 10.08 0.70
CA THR A 24 -0.60 11.15 -0.30
C THR A 24 0.85 11.51 -0.54
N ASN A 25 1.12 12.40 -1.50
CA ASN A 25 2.43 13.01 -1.69
C ASN A 25 3.55 11.98 -1.89
N LEU A 26 3.28 10.91 -2.64
CA LEU A 26 4.30 9.92 -2.98
C LEU A 26 5.30 10.53 -3.97
N HIS A 27 6.55 10.65 -3.55
CA HIS A 27 7.63 11.17 -4.36
C HIS A 27 8.96 10.48 -4.02
N GLY A 28 9.91 10.51 -4.95
CA GLY A 28 11.23 9.97 -4.77
C GLY A 28 11.96 9.86 -6.09
N TYR A 29 12.47 8.68 -6.40
CA TYR A 29 13.23 8.44 -7.61
C TYR A 29 12.69 7.24 -8.38
N GLY A 30 12.71 7.35 -9.70
CA GLY A 30 12.37 6.28 -10.62
C GLY A 30 13.34 6.24 -11.79
N ALA A 31 13.35 5.13 -12.50
CA ALA A 31 14.14 4.92 -13.70
C ALA A 31 13.34 4.00 -14.63
N MET A 32 13.34 4.27 -15.94
CA MET A 32 12.53 3.50 -16.90
C MET A 32 13.30 3.16 -18.17
N ASN A 33 12.81 2.20 -18.94
CA ASN A 33 13.50 1.80 -20.16
C ASN A 33 13.75 2.97 -21.13
N GLY A 34 12.79 3.89 -21.23
CA GLY A 34 12.86 5.05 -22.13
C GLY A 34 14.02 6.02 -21.84
N ASP A 35 14.47 6.12 -20.60
CA ASP A 35 15.62 6.96 -20.19
C ASP A 35 16.92 6.16 -20.03
N ARG A 36 16.92 4.88 -20.45
CA ARG A 36 18.03 3.92 -20.24
C ARG A 36 18.30 3.61 -18.77
N TYR A 37 17.27 3.67 -17.93
CA TYR A 37 17.33 3.44 -16.49
C TYR A 37 18.18 4.47 -15.74
N GLU A 38 18.20 5.71 -16.21
CA GLU A 38 18.79 6.81 -15.46
C GLU A 38 17.81 7.24 -14.36
N PHE A 39 18.28 7.34 -13.11
CA PHE A 39 17.40 7.74 -12.02
C PHE A 39 17.09 9.23 -12.09
N THR A 40 15.80 9.55 -12.19
CA THR A 40 15.29 10.92 -12.10
C THR A 40 14.32 11.05 -10.95
N LYS A 41 14.07 12.31 -10.52
CA LYS A 41 12.95 12.58 -9.61
C LYS A 41 11.64 12.18 -10.27
N ASP A 42 10.77 11.57 -9.49
CA ASP A 42 9.45 11.11 -9.93
C ASP A 42 8.48 11.19 -8.76
N SER A 43 7.20 11.30 -9.07
CA SER A 43 6.13 11.47 -8.10
C SER A 43 4.79 11.01 -8.69
N THR A 44 3.85 10.68 -7.82
CA THR A 44 2.43 10.57 -8.18
C THR A 44 1.70 11.77 -7.56
N GLU A 45 2.11 12.96 -7.99
CA GLU A 45 1.46 14.22 -7.59
C GLU A 45 -0.05 14.13 -7.90
N ASP A 46 -0.87 14.60 -6.97
CA ASP A 46 -2.34 14.52 -6.98
C ASP A 46 -2.98 13.14 -6.72
N SER A 47 -2.22 12.06 -6.54
CA SER A 47 -2.82 10.77 -6.14
C SER A 47 -3.05 10.65 -4.64
N VAL A 48 -4.17 10.03 -4.28
CA VAL A 48 -4.53 9.66 -2.91
C VAL A 48 -4.80 8.17 -2.86
N PHE A 49 -4.03 7.43 -2.06
CA PHE A 49 -4.12 5.98 -1.97
C PHE A 49 -4.69 5.56 -0.62
N ASN A 50 -5.77 4.79 -0.65
CA ASN A 50 -6.26 4.06 0.52
C ASN A 50 -5.59 2.69 0.52
N VAL A 51 -4.66 2.51 1.44
CA VAL A 51 -3.83 1.30 1.57
C VAL A 51 -4.41 0.47 2.71
N THR A 52 -4.98 -0.69 2.41
CA THR A 52 -5.50 -1.63 3.41
C THR A 52 -4.54 -2.81 3.54
N ILE A 53 -4.03 -3.07 4.75
CA ILE A 53 -3.18 -4.25 5.02
C ILE A 53 -3.93 -5.17 5.98
N ASN A 54 -4.43 -6.29 5.44
CA ASN A 54 -5.29 -7.21 6.18
C ASN A 54 -5.27 -8.63 5.58
N GLY A 55 -4.15 -9.34 5.72
CA GLY A 55 -3.99 -10.69 5.18
C GLY A 55 -4.33 -10.76 3.69
N ASP A 56 -5.23 -11.68 3.33
CA ASP A 56 -5.71 -11.88 1.94
C ASP A 56 -6.73 -10.83 1.48
N LYS A 57 -7.17 -9.93 2.38
CA LYS A 57 -8.07 -8.80 2.06
C LYS A 57 -7.30 -7.50 1.85
N SER A 58 -5.98 -7.58 1.75
CA SER A 58 -5.14 -6.41 1.49
C SER A 58 -5.45 -5.82 0.12
N SER A 59 -5.43 -4.50 0.02
CA SER A 59 -5.80 -3.79 -1.21
C SER A 59 -5.23 -2.37 -1.24
N VAL A 60 -5.15 -1.81 -2.44
CA VAL A 60 -4.91 -0.39 -2.67
C VAL A 60 -6.08 0.14 -3.48
N TYR A 61 -6.60 1.30 -3.10
CA TYR A 61 -7.59 2.04 -3.87
C TYR A 61 -7.07 3.44 -4.12
N GLU A 62 -6.96 3.84 -5.39
CA GLU A 62 -6.57 5.19 -5.75
C GLU A 62 -7.85 6.03 -5.87
N SER A 63 -8.03 6.97 -4.93
CA SER A 63 -9.30 7.66 -4.69
C SER A 63 -9.62 8.73 -5.71
N VAL A 64 -8.62 9.25 -6.43
CA VAL A 64 -8.79 10.38 -7.36
C VAL A 64 -9.28 9.89 -8.72
N SER A 65 -8.70 8.82 -9.23
CA SER A 65 -9.16 8.07 -10.41
C SER A 65 -10.31 7.11 -10.09
N GLY A 66 -10.51 6.76 -8.82
CA GLY A 66 -11.55 5.83 -8.38
C GLY A 66 -11.27 4.39 -8.75
N VAL A 67 -10.00 4.01 -8.93
CA VAL A 67 -9.57 2.72 -9.44
C VAL A 67 -9.00 1.83 -8.34
N TYR A 68 -9.42 0.56 -8.33
CA TYR A 68 -8.66 -0.52 -7.71
C TYR A 68 -7.68 -1.06 -8.75
N PRO A 69 -6.36 -0.98 -8.54
CA PRO A 69 -5.40 -1.61 -9.42
C PRO A 69 -5.70 -3.10 -9.52
N GLU A 70 -5.50 -3.71 -10.69
CA GLU A 70 -5.66 -5.16 -10.91
C GLU A 70 -4.55 -6.00 -10.23
N MET A 71 -3.97 -5.50 -9.14
CA MET A 71 -2.89 -6.15 -8.40
C MET A 71 -3.45 -7.04 -7.29
N LYS A 72 -2.86 -8.21 -7.11
CA LYS A 72 -3.11 -9.07 -5.95
C LYS A 72 -2.16 -8.69 -4.83
N TYR A 73 -2.70 -8.31 -3.66
CA TYR A 73 -1.89 -7.95 -2.51
C TYR A 73 -1.89 -9.04 -1.43
N THR A 74 -0.72 -9.23 -0.80
CA THR A 74 -0.53 -10.13 0.34
C THR A 74 0.14 -9.37 1.47
N ALA A 75 -0.46 -9.35 2.66
CA ALA A 75 0.18 -8.80 3.85
C ALA A 75 1.36 -9.68 4.28
N LEU A 76 2.51 -9.05 4.52
CA LEU A 76 3.71 -9.70 5.08
C LEU A 76 3.81 -9.47 6.60
N SER A 77 3.22 -8.39 7.08
CA SER A 77 3.04 -8.06 8.51
C SER A 77 1.83 -7.14 8.67
N SER A 78 1.58 -6.61 9.88
CA SER A 78 0.45 -5.71 10.11
C SER A 78 0.54 -4.40 9.32
N ASN A 79 1.75 -3.93 9.00
CA ASN A 79 1.98 -2.64 8.36
C ASN A 79 2.71 -2.74 7.02
N THR A 80 2.97 -3.95 6.51
CA THR A 80 3.71 -4.14 5.26
C THR A 80 3.02 -5.18 4.39
N MET A 81 2.89 -4.89 3.09
CA MET A 81 2.35 -5.80 2.10
C MET A 81 3.12 -5.73 0.78
N VAL A 82 2.95 -6.77 -0.03
CA VAL A 82 3.45 -6.85 -1.40
C VAL A 82 2.28 -7.03 -2.35
N GLY A 83 2.28 -6.30 -3.46
CA GLY A 83 1.38 -6.44 -4.58
C GLY A 83 2.08 -7.08 -5.76
N GLU A 84 1.39 -7.96 -6.48
CA GLU A 84 1.88 -8.54 -7.73
C GLU A 84 0.82 -8.46 -8.84
N TYR A 85 1.30 -8.30 -10.07
CA TYR A 85 0.49 -8.36 -11.28
C TYR A 85 1.31 -8.91 -12.45
N GLN A 86 0.78 -9.88 -13.18
CA GLN A 86 1.43 -10.48 -14.33
C GLN A 86 0.78 -9.99 -15.62
N SER A 87 1.58 -9.47 -16.53
CA SER A 87 1.14 -9.03 -17.85
C SER A 87 2.31 -9.01 -18.82
N GLY A 88 2.05 -9.09 -20.13
CA GLY A 88 3.08 -8.97 -21.17
C GLY A 88 4.26 -9.94 -21.02
N GLY A 89 4.04 -11.14 -20.47
CA GLY A 89 5.09 -12.13 -20.22
C GLY A 89 6.08 -11.77 -19.10
N GLY A 90 5.74 -10.77 -18.28
CA GLY A 90 6.54 -10.36 -17.13
C GLY A 90 5.69 -10.05 -15.91
N ILE A 91 6.27 -9.29 -14.97
CA ILE A 91 5.68 -9.04 -13.67
C ILE A 91 5.88 -7.60 -13.22
N THR A 92 4.86 -7.08 -12.56
CA THR A 92 4.93 -5.90 -11.71
C THR A 92 4.86 -6.37 -10.27
N VAL A 93 5.82 -5.94 -9.46
CA VAL A 93 5.82 -6.13 -8.01
C VAL A 93 5.88 -4.76 -7.36
N GLU A 94 5.03 -4.51 -6.38
CA GLU A 94 5.16 -3.32 -5.54
C GLU A 94 5.06 -3.65 -4.07
N THR A 95 5.62 -2.78 -3.24
CA THR A 95 5.58 -2.92 -1.80
C THR A 95 5.03 -1.66 -1.19
N TRP A 96 4.29 -1.84 -0.11
CA TRP A 96 3.78 -0.77 0.73
C TRP A 96 4.16 -1.09 2.16
N SER A 97 4.84 -0.18 2.84
CA SER A 97 5.16 -0.30 4.26
C SER A 97 4.82 0.99 4.98
N ILE A 98 4.03 0.90 6.04
CA ILE A 98 3.54 2.03 6.80
C ILE A 98 4.36 2.18 8.08
N THR A 99 4.96 3.35 8.26
CA THR A 99 5.81 3.64 9.41
C THR A 99 4.99 4.24 10.56
N THR A 100 5.56 4.20 11.77
CA THR A 100 4.94 4.79 12.97
C THR A 100 4.99 6.31 13.00
N ASP A 101 5.90 6.93 12.24
CA ASP A 101 6.05 8.38 12.08
C ASP A 101 5.28 8.94 10.88
N LYS A 102 4.20 8.24 10.47
CA LYS A 102 3.24 8.66 9.45
C LYS A 102 3.83 8.79 8.05
N LYS A 103 4.70 7.87 7.66
CA LYS A 103 5.21 7.72 6.30
C LYS A 103 4.74 6.42 5.66
N ALA A 104 4.67 6.44 4.34
CA ALA A 104 4.51 5.25 3.52
C ALA A 104 5.78 5.05 2.70
N LEU A 105 6.46 3.92 2.89
CA LEU A 105 7.59 3.51 2.06
C LEU A 105 7.02 2.68 0.91
N TYR A 106 7.22 3.15 -0.31
CA TYR A 106 6.72 2.52 -1.52
C TYR A 106 7.88 2.14 -2.43
N SER A 107 7.82 0.95 -3.01
CA SER A 107 8.66 0.63 -4.17
C SER A 107 7.89 -0.17 -5.20
N LYS A 108 8.28 -0.02 -6.46
CA LYS A 108 7.68 -0.74 -7.58
C LYS A 108 8.77 -1.17 -8.55
N VAL A 109 8.74 -2.43 -8.95
CA VAL A 109 9.54 -2.95 -10.04
C VAL A 109 8.61 -3.50 -11.09
N MET A 110 8.81 -3.06 -12.33
CA MET A 110 8.11 -3.56 -13.51
C MET A 110 9.16 -4.16 -14.42
N ASN A 111 9.10 -5.46 -14.66
CA ASN A 111 9.90 -6.14 -15.67
C ASN A 111 8.96 -6.86 -16.61
N ILE A 112 8.67 -6.24 -17.76
CA ILE A 112 7.62 -6.69 -18.67
C ILE A 112 8.20 -6.83 -20.08
N PRO A 113 8.78 -7.99 -20.45
CA PRO A 113 9.45 -8.16 -21.75
C PRO A 113 8.56 -7.84 -22.96
N GLY A 114 7.27 -8.17 -22.91
CA GLY A 114 6.30 -7.87 -23.98
C GLY A 114 5.86 -6.39 -24.04
N MET A 115 6.22 -5.59 -23.03
CA MET A 115 5.98 -4.14 -22.96
C MET A 115 7.22 -3.45 -22.39
N GLN A 116 8.37 -3.68 -23.02
CA GLN A 116 9.68 -3.26 -22.52
C GLN A 116 9.77 -1.76 -22.20
N GLN A 117 9.01 -0.92 -22.88
CA GLN A 117 8.90 0.52 -22.63
C GLN A 117 8.32 0.87 -21.25
N LEU A 118 7.56 -0.03 -20.63
CA LEU A 118 7.00 0.12 -19.28
C LEU A 118 7.92 -0.44 -18.18
N THR A 119 8.97 -1.19 -18.56
CA THR A 119 9.94 -1.74 -17.63
C THR A 119 10.62 -0.59 -16.88
N SER A 120 10.52 -0.62 -15.55
CA SER A 120 10.91 0.49 -14.69
C SER A 120 11.13 0.03 -13.25
N THR A 121 11.78 0.89 -12.47
CA THR A 121 11.89 0.76 -11.02
C THR A 121 11.59 2.11 -10.37
N LYS A 122 10.92 2.10 -9.21
CA LYS A 122 10.53 3.28 -8.44
C LYS A 122 10.74 3.03 -6.96
N SER A 123 11.18 4.05 -6.23
CA SER A 123 11.25 4.06 -4.77
C SER A 123 10.84 5.43 -4.24
N PHE A 124 9.69 5.47 -3.56
CA PHE A 124 9.04 6.69 -3.10
C PHE A 124 8.79 6.65 -1.59
N VAL A 125 8.65 7.85 -1.03
CA VAL A 125 8.13 8.07 0.31
C VAL A 125 6.89 8.95 0.19
N GLY A 126 5.81 8.55 0.86
CA GLY A 126 4.57 9.30 0.96
C GLY A 126 4.23 9.67 2.39
N ASP A 127 3.22 10.52 2.54
CA ASP A 127 2.68 10.97 3.82
C ASP A 127 1.40 10.22 4.16
N VAL A 128 1.33 9.68 5.38
CA VAL A 128 0.10 9.10 5.93
C VAL A 128 -0.69 10.21 6.61
N VAL A 129 -1.79 10.62 5.98
CA VAL A 129 -2.59 11.77 6.43
C VAL A 129 -3.79 11.38 7.30
N GLY A 130 -4.15 10.09 7.33
CA GLY A 130 -5.27 9.59 8.12
C GLY A 130 -5.49 8.09 7.98
N THR A 131 -6.61 7.62 8.53
CA THR A 131 -7.11 6.25 8.35
C THR A 131 -8.47 6.26 7.66
N CYS A 132 -8.83 5.18 6.97
CA CYS A 132 -10.03 5.14 6.12
C CYS A 132 -11.37 5.08 6.89
N ASN A 133 -11.32 4.90 8.21
CA ASN A 133 -12.49 4.81 9.08
C ASN A 133 -12.82 6.13 9.79
N GLN A 134 -12.23 7.25 9.33
CA GLN A 134 -12.47 8.60 9.83
C GLN A 134 -13.08 9.48 8.76
#